data_AF-A0A1H2VRK2-F1
#
_entry.id   AF-A0A1H2VRK2-F1
#
_cell.length_a   1.000
_cell.length_b   1.000
_cell.length_c   1.000
_cell.angle_alpha   90.00
_cell.angle_beta   90.00
_cell.angle_gamma   90.00
#
_symmetry.space_group_name_H-M   'P 1'
#
loop_
_entity.id
_entity.type
_entity.pdbx_description
1 polymer ?
#
loop_
_entity_poly.entity_id
_entity_poly.type
_entity_poly.pdbx_seq_one_letter_code
_entity_poly.pdbx_strand_id
1 'polypeptide(L)'
;MKDEPQRSYRSSVVKGTLISLLIGCVLGMGITPSQVAILPKGEKTSYWVSVAPGLYWLNVIGIAVWITLLGMVVTLISCLGYHYWWNRRKIINKGKQIENNVEI
;
A
#
# COMPACT_ATOMS: atom_id res chain seq x y z
N MET A 1 -9.25 -27.36 -20.70
CA MET A 1 -9.88 -26.51 -19.68
C MET A 1 -8.85 -25.50 -19.21
N LYS A 2 -9.12 -24.21 -19.46
CA LYS A 2 -8.15 -23.11 -19.40
C LYS A 2 -8.74 -22.06 -18.47
N ASP A 3 -9.02 -22.47 -17.25
CA ASP A 3 -9.82 -21.69 -16.32
C ASP A 3 -8.90 -20.94 -15.32
N GLU A 4 -8.87 -19.62 -15.54
CA GLU A 4 -8.83 -18.56 -14.53
C GLU A 4 -7.54 -18.28 -13.73
N PRO A 5 -6.49 -17.69 -14.36
CA PRO A 5 -5.50 -16.90 -13.60
C PRO A 5 -6.11 -15.63 -12.97
N GLN A 6 -7.24 -15.11 -13.49
CA GLN A 6 -7.87 -13.85 -13.07
C GLN A 6 -8.39 -13.85 -11.61
N ARG A 7 -8.91 -14.98 -11.10
CA ARG A 7 -9.50 -15.05 -9.75
C ARG A 7 -8.45 -14.92 -8.63
N SER A 8 -7.24 -15.42 -8.87
CA SER A 8 -6.15 -15.43 -7.90
C SER A 8 -5.60 -14.01 -7.63
N TYR A 9 -5.43 -13.20 -8.68
CA TYR A 9 -4.93 -11.83 -8.54
C TYR A 9 -5.89 -10.91 -7.79
N ARG A 10 -7.20 -11.03 -8.04
CA ARG A 10 -8.21 -10.24 -7.31
C ARG A 10 -8.18 -10.52 -5.81
N SER A 11 -8.03 -11.78 -5.41
CA SER A 11 -7.94 -12.15 -3.99
C SER A 11 -6.68 -11.56 -3.32
N SER A 12 -5.55 -11.59 -4.01
CA SER A 12 -4.29 -11.01 -3.49
C SER A 12 -4.34 -9.49 -3.37
N VAL A 13 -4.93 -8.79 -4.34
CA VAL A 13 -5.09 -7.34 -4.28
C VAL A 13 -6.01 -6.95 -3.14
N VAL A 14 -7.17 -7.61 -2.98
CA VAL A 14 -8.10 -7.34 -1.88
C VAL A 14 -7.45 -7.58 -0.52
N LYS A 15 -6.69 -8.67 -0.35
CA LYS A 15 -5.94 -8.92 0.89
C LYS A 15 -4.89 -7.85 1.16
N GLY A 16 -4.13 -7.45 0.14
CA GLY A 16 -3.13 -6.38 0.24
C GLY A 16 -3.75 -5.04 0.64
N THR A 17 -4.89 -4.68 0.04
CA THR A 17 -5.65 -3.47 0.40
C THR A 17 -6.20 -3.53 1.81
N LEU A 18 -6.71 -4.69 2.26
CA LEU A 18 -7.21 -4.84 3.62
C LEU A 18 -6.09 -4.67 4.66
N ILE A 19 -4.92 -5.27 4.39
CA ILE A 19 -3.74 -5.15 5.26
C ILE A 19 -3.24 -3.71 5.32
N SER A 20 -3.15 -3.02 4.18
CA SER A 20 -2.72 -1.62 4.15
C SER A 20 -3.72 -0.69 4.84
N LEU A 21 -5.03 -0.97 4.74
CA LEU A 21 -6.06 -0.25 5.47
C LEU A 21 -5.91 -0.44 6.99
N LEU A 22 -5.71 -1.68 7.46
CA LEU A 22 -5.54 -1.97 8.89
C LEU A 22 -4.29 -1.28 9.45
N ILE A 23 -3.16 -1.37 8.75
CA ILE A 23 -1.93 -0.66 9.10
C ILE A 23 -2.19 0.85 9.12
N GLY A 24 -2.92 1.36 8.13
CA GLY A 24 -3.31 2.76 8.02
C GLY A 24 -4.13 3.24 9.21
N CYS A 25 -5.10 2.45 9.67
CA CYS A 25 -5.90 2.76 10.85
C CYS A 25 -5.08 2.77 12.14
N VAL A 26 -4.20 1.77 12.34
CA VAL A 26 -3.36 1.69 13.54
C VAL A 26 -2.38 2.87 13.59
N LEU A 27 -1.72 3.17 12.47
CA LEU A 27 -0.83 4.32 12.37
C LEU A 27 -1.61 5.63 12.54
N GLY A 28 -2.78 5.75 11.93
CA GLY A 28 -3.67 6.89 12.08
C GLY A 28 -4.00 7.17 13.55
N MET A 29 -4.40 6.15 14.31
CA MET A 29 -4.68 6.31 15.74
C MET A 29 -3.44 6.71 16.55
N GLY A 30 -2.26 6.20 16.20
CA GLY A 30 -1.01 6.46 16.92
C GLY A 30 -0.40 7.84 16.62
N ILE A 31 -0.52 8.35 15.39
CA ILE A 31 0.08 9.64 15.00
C ILE A 31 -0.87 10.82 15.12
N THR A 32 -2.19 10.57 15.17
CA THR A 32 -3.16 11.66 15.26
C THR A 32 -3.10 12.29 16.65
N PRO A 33 -2.80 13.60 16.76
CA PRO A 33 -2.76 14.27 18.05
C PRO A 33 -4.16 14.35 18.66
N SER A 34 -4.29 13.92 19.91
CA SER A 34 -5.53 14.06 20.69
C SER A 34 -5.72 15.48 21.25
N GLN A 35 -4.66 16.28 21.27
CA GLN A 35 -4.65 17.65 21.76
C GLN A 35 -3.85 18.56 20.82
N VAL A 36 -4.30 19.80 20.67
CA VAL A 36 -3.59 20.84 19.92
C VAL A 36 -3.25 22.00 20.85
N ALA A 37 -2.04 22.53 20.72
CA ALA A 37 -1.63 23.73 21.44
C ALA A 37 -2.19 24.95 20.69
N ILE A 38 -3.01 25.75 21.38
CA ILE A 38 -3.49 27.02 20.85
C ILE A 38 -2.62 28.13 21.41
N LEU A 39 -2.03 28.94 20.52
CA LEU A 39 -1.30 30.15 20.87
C LEU A 39 -2.17 31.37 20.50
N PRO A 40 -2.93 31.94 21.45
CA PRO A 40 -3.69 33.14 21.16
C PRO A 40 -2.75 34.30 20.80
N LYS A 41 -3.13 35.07 19.77
CA LYS A 41 -2.34 36.22 19.32
C LYS A 41 -2.19 37.23 20.46
N GLY A 42 -0.96 37.43 20.92
CA GLY A 42 -0.62 38.42 21.95
C GLY A 42 -0.32 37.84 23.33
N GLU A 43 -0.55 36.54 23.56
CA GLU A 43 -0.17 35.88 24.82
C GLU A 43 1.10 35.03 24.66
N LYS A 44 1.85 34.91 25.75
CA LYS A 44 3.09 34.11 25.80
C LYS A 44 2.87 32.66 26.23
N THR A 45 1.65 32.29 26.60
CA THR A 45 1.33 30.97 27.17
C THR A 45 0.45 30.17 26.22
N SER A 46 0.94 29.01 25.79
CA SER A 46 0.13 28.00 25.12
C SER A 46 -0.76 27.27 26.12
N TYR A 47 -1.99 26.98 25.72
CA TYR A 47 -2.83 26.00 26.42
C TYR A 47 -3.21 24.87 25.46
N TRP A 48 -3.32 23.67 26.01
CA TRP A 48 -3.65 22.46 25.27
C TRP A 48 -5.16 22.26 25.27
N VAL A 49 -5.75 22.14 24.08
CA VAL A 49 -7.18 21.86 23.92
C VAL A 49 -7.35 20.48 23.29
N SER A 50 -8.23 19.67 23.87
CA SER A 50 -8.62 18.39 23.27
C SER A 50 -9.30 18.62 21.94
N VAL A 51 -8.84 17.87 20.94
CA VAL A 51 -9.41 17.92 19.60
C VAL A 51 -10.82 17.33 19.65
N ALA A 52 -11.77 17.97 18.96
CA ALA A 52 -13.12 17.44 18.85
C ALA A 52 -13.09 16.00 18.29
N PRO A 53 -13.87 15.06 18.83
CA PRO A 53 -13.82 13.65 18.41
C PRO A 53 -13.98 13.46 16.91
N GLY A 54 -14.86 14.25 16.27
CA GLY A 54 -15.05 14.20 14.81
C GLY A 54 -13.79 14.59 14.03
N LEU A 55 -13.04 15.60 14.49
CA LEU A 55 -11.83 16.07 13.82
C LEU A 55 -10.66 15.08 14.01
N TYR A 56 -10.59 14.43 15.17
CA TYR A 56 -9.66 13.32 15.40
C TYR A 56 -9.91 12.18 14.41
N TRP A 57 -11.14 11.67 14.33
CA TRP A 57 -11.47 10.55 13.44
C TRP A 57 -11.30 10.91 11.96
N LEU A 58 -11.59 12.15 11.56
CA LEU A 58 -11.36 12.62 10.20
C LEU A 58 -9.88 12.55 9.82
N ASN A 59 -8.98 12.90 10.75
CA ASN A 59 -7.55 12.82 10.53
C ASN A 59 -7.07 11.36 10.45
N VAL A 60 -7.56 10.49 11.35
CA VAL A 60 -7.28 9.03 11.33
C VAL A 60 -7.70 8.41 10.00
N ILE A 61 -8.91 8.73 9.51
CA ILE A 61 -9.41 8.25 8.21
C ILE A 61 -8.53 8.78 7.07
N GLY A 62 -8.16 10.07 7.11
CA GLY A 62 -7.28 10.68 6.12
C GLY A 62 -5.95 9.94 6.00
N ILE A 63 -5.30 9.67 7.14
CA ILE A 63 -4.05 8.91 7.21
C ILE A 63 -4.24 7.46 6.69
N ALA A 64 -5.32 6.80 7.10
CA ALA A 64 -5.60 5.43 6.68
C ALA A 64 -5.77 5.32 5.17
N VAL A 65 -6.51 6.26 4.55
CA VAL A 65 -6.67 6.34 3.09
C VAL A 65 -5.32 6.59 2.41
N TRP A 66 -4.52 7.50 2.96
CA TRP A 66 -3.20 7.84 2.41
C TRP A 66 -2.24 6.64 2.39
N ILE A 67 -2.19 5.88 3.48
CA ILE A 67 -1.40 4.64 3.58
C ILE A 67 -1.94 3.55 2.65
N THR A 68 -3.25 3.44 2.53
CA THR A 68 -3.87 2.46 1.63
C THR A 68 -3.50 2.73 0.17
N LEU A 69 -3.49 3.99 -0.25
CA LEU A 69 -3.04 4.41 -1.59
C LEU A 69 -1.58 4.05 -1.83
N LEU A 70 -0.68 4.33 -0.89
CA LEU A 70 0.72 3.92 -0.99
C LEU A 70 0.88 2.40 -1.08
N GLY A 71 0.15 1.65 -0.25
CA GLY A 71 0.15 0.19 -0.28
C GLY A 71 -0.29 -0.38 -1.63
N MET A 72 -1.31 0.22 -2.27
CA MET A 72 -1.72 -0.18 -3.62
C MET A 72 -0.61 0.06 -4.65
N VAL A 73 0.04 1.23 -4.62
CA VAL A 73 1.13 1.56 -5.55
C VAL A 73 2.28 0.56 -5.42
N VAL A 74 2.70 0.26 -4.18
CA VAL A 74 3.78 -0.73 -3.92
C VAL A 74 3.40 -2.12 -4.43
N THR A 75 2.15 -2.54 -4.19
CA THR A 75 1.64 -3.84 -4.66
C THR A 75 1.65 -3.89 -6.19
N LEU A 76 1.23 -2.81 -6.85
CA LEU A 76 1.17 -2.71 -8.31
C LEU A 76 2.57 -2.75 -8.95
N ILE A 77 3.54 -2.03 -8.38
CA ILE A 77 4.94 -2.08 -8.81
C ILE A 77 5.50 -3.50 -8.65
N SER A 78 5.20 -4.16 -7.53
CA SER A 78 5.63 -5.53 -7.27
C SER A 78 5.07 -6.52 -8.30
N CYS A 79 3.80 -6.38 -8.68
CA CYS A 79 3.18 -7.19 -9.73
C CYS A 79 3.82 -6.96 -11.10
N LEU A 80 4.07 -5.70 -11.48
CA LEU A 80 4.73 -5.38 -12.75
C LEU A 80 6.16 -5.91 -12.79
N GLY A 81 6.92 -5.75 -11.70
CA GLY A 81 8.28 -6.28 -11.58
C GLY A 81 8.32 -7.80 -11.69
N TYR A 82 7.40 -8.49 -11.00
CA TYR A 82 7.28 -9.95 -11.10
C TYR A 82 6.94 -10.41 -12.53
N HIS A 83 6.01 -9.72 -13.20
CA HIS A 83 5.64 -10.04 -14.57
C HIS A 83 6.81 -9.83 -15.56
N TYR A 84 7.52 -8.71 -15.44
CA TYR A 84 8.71 -8.42 -16.27
C TYR A 84 9.78 -9.49 -16.09
N TRP A 85 10.09 -9.85 -14.84
CA TRP A 85 11.06 -10.89 -14.53
C TRP A 85 10.66 -12.26 -15.08
N TRP A 86 9.39 -12.64 -14.92
CA TRP A 86 8.87 -13.89 -15.46
C TRP A 86 8.97 -13.97 -16.99
N ASN A 87 8.65 -12.87 -17.69
CA ASN A 87 8.74 -12.81 -19.14
C ASN A 87 10.20 -12.96 -19.63
N ARG A 88 11.16 -12.37 -18.91
CA ARG A 88 12.60 -12.52 -19.20
C ARG A 88 13.07 -13.97 -19.06
N ARG A 89 12.62 -14.69 -18.02
CA ARG A 89 12.99 -16.11 -17.83
C ARG A 89 12.47 -17.02 -18.95
N LYS A 90 11.28 -16.73 -19.49
CA LYS A 90 10.75 -17.49 -20.64
C LYS A 90 11.62 -17.35 -21.89
N ILE A 91 12.15 -16.14 -22.15
CA ILE A 91 13.02 -15.90 -23.31
C ILE A 91 14.32 -16.68 -23.16
N ILE A 92 14.94 -16.63 -21.98
CA ILE A 92 16.19 -17.36 -21.69
C ILE A 92 16.01 -18.87 -21.84
N ASN A 93 14.93 -19.43 -21.28
CA ASN A 93 14.67 -20.86 -21.36
C ASN A 93 14.37 -21.33 -22.80
N LYS A 94 13.73 -20.48 -23.62
CA LYS A 94 13.56 -20.76 -25.06
C LYS A 94 14.88 -20.72 -25.82
N GLY A 95 15.76 -19.77 -25.51
CA GLY A 95 17.10 -19.69 -26.09
C GLY A 95 17.92 -20.96 -25.83
N LYS A 96 17.97 -21.41 -24.57
CA LYS A 96 18.67 -22.65 -24.20
C LYS A 96 18.15 -23.91 -24.88
N GLN A 97 16.83 -23.99 -25.13
CA GLN A 97 16.23 -25.13 -25.83
C GLN A 97 16.61 -25.17 -27.32
N ILE A 98 16.81 -24.01 -27.96
CA ILE A 98 17.23 -23.93 -29.36
C ILE A 98 18.70 -24.36 -29.48
N GLU A 99 19.58 -23.90 -28.59
CA GLU A 99 20.99 -24.28 -28.55
C GLU A 99 21.18 -25.80 -28.43
N ASN A 100 20.49 -26.42 -27.47
CA ASN A 100 20.54 -27.87 -27.27
C ASN A 100 19.96 -28.70 -28.44
N ASN A 101 19.10 -28.12 -29.28
CA ASN A 101 18.53 -28.82 -30.45
C ASN A 101 19.41 -28.69 -31.71
N VAL A 102 20.39 -27.78 -31.74
CA VAL A 102 21.32 -27.60 -32.88
C VAL A 102 22.58 -28.47 -32.71
N GLU A 103 22.91 -28.85 -31.47
CA GLU A 103 24.06 -29.71 -31.16
C GLU A 103 23.79 -31.23 -31.33
N ILE A 104 22.63 -31.62 -31.87
CA ILE A 104 22.23 -33.02 -32.15
C ILE A 104 22.21 -33.27 -33.66
#